data_AF-A0A653B571-F1
#
_entry.id   AF-A0A653B571-F1
#
_cell.length_a   1.000
_cell.length_b   1.000
_cell.length_c   1.000
_cell.angle_alpha   90.00
_cell.angle_beta   90.00
_cell.angle_gamma   90.00
#
_symmetry.space_group_name_H-M   'P 1'
#
loop_
_entity.id
_entity.type
_entity.pdbx_description
1 polymer ?
#
loop_
_entity_poly.entity_id
_entity_poly.type
_entity_poly.pdbx_seq_one_letter_code
_entity_poly.pdbx_strand_id
1 'polypeptide(L)'
;MYFPRLYPDELLYSGIARCRVHLGISSHKTLLHMLFGDSKVAAITDLPTHIIALANNTGLDAANVIMRHTLFPLYAPFIPQERRTELFQAMLASDRPAIGLAGASTALVKWPERLRYCPACFADMAVRYGEPYWRRSWQIQGIDACSEHCCQLLNSPIPFRRAQRHEFHQASPLFLPHDLRMIPASEEAVWFATSATQLLRFEELQSPGYEGWTNLYRYLATECGARRGRQVRTEVLWEKVLASHRKDWLAANGLLASCEPPSWLVAMFRKHRNAFSALQHMIVWSSLRPSQHVGEMILEATTCQAESLDNEPRQEPFGDFKQLERHRALWLQALERHGGVKAARQSEGGARYAWLYRHDKNWLTTLNQTMRSRHGNHSHTNWRDRDRKLVRRLLEIGLASEEDLSLPRMSSSWFLHKLPHRSSVEHHLKQLPLCSRFLARYAESVDEYQIRRLTNAILEDVRIGKVSKIWELKKRCGLENRKISPLVSRFIKMIDI
;
A
#
# COMPACT_ATOMS: atom_id res chain seq x y z
N MET A 1 3.42 24.01 -25.88
CA MET A 1 4.16 24.53 -24.70
C MET A 1 5.55 23.92 -24.69
N TYR A 2 6.60 24.63 -24.26
CA TYR A 2 7.93 24.01 -24.11
C TYR A 2 7.90 22.91 -23.04
N PHE A 3 8.51 21.77 -23.35
CA PHE A 3 8.76 20.67 -22.42
C PHE A 3 10.13 20.05 -22.74
N PRO A 4 10.98 19.74 -21.75
CA PRO A 4 12.29 19.17 -22.00
C PRO A 4 12.17 17.79 -22.64
N ARG A 5 13.13 17.44 -23.50
CA ARG A 5 13.25 16.07 -23.99
C ARG A 5 13.53 15.13 -22.83
N LEU A 6 12.74 14.06 -22.75
CA LEU A 6 12.93 13.00 -21.76
C LEU A 6 14.16 12.14 -22.14
N TYR A 7 15.02 11.89 -21.15
CA TYR A 7 16.24 11.11 -21.29
C TYR A 7 15.98 9.60 -21.14
N PRO A 8 16.92 8.74 -21.58
CA PRO A 8 16.81 7.30 -21.38
C PRO A 8 16.65 6.93 -19.91
N ASP A 9 15.67 6.06 -19.62
CA ASP A 9 15.32 5.62 -18.27
C ASP A 9 14.91 6.73 -17.29
N GLU A 10 14.57 7.93 -17.78
CA GLU A 10 14.10 9.05 -16.96
C GLU A 10 12.66 8.86 -16.49
N LEU A 11 12.39 9.19 -15.23
CA LEU A 11 11.02 9.30 -14.71
C LEU A 11 10.30 10.53 -15.26
N LEU A 12 9.02 10.40 -15.58
CA LEU A 12 8.17 11.55 -15.94
C LEU A 12 8.20 12.64 -14.85
N TYR A 13 8.24 12.22 -13.58
CA TYR A 13 8.44 13.12 -12.44
C TYR A 13 9.68 14.01 -12.61
N SER A 14 10.80 13.43 -13.07
CA SER A 14 12.04 14.15 -13.32
C SER A 14 11.90 15.15 -14.47
N GLY A 15 11.29 14.73 -15.59
CA GLY A 15 11.05 15.60 -16.74
C GLY A 15 10.20 16.83 -16.39
N ILE A 16 9.14 16.64 -15.59
CA ILE A 16 8.31 17.74 -15.09
C ILE A 16 9.13 18.66 -14.16
N ALA A 17 9.95 18.09 -13.28
CA ALA A 17 10.79 18.86 -12.38
C ALA A 17 11.85 19.70 -13.12
N ARG A 18 12.47 19.15 -14.17
CA ARG A 18 13.40 19.86 -15.06
C ARG A 18 12.71 20.96 -15.85
N CYS A 19 11.51 20.68 -16.38
CA CYS A 19 10.69 21.67 -17.09
C CYS A 19 10.49 22.94 -16.25
N ARG A 20 10.18 22.76 -14.96
CA ARG A 20 10.05 23.86 -14.00
C ARG A 20 11.28 24.75 -13.94
N VAL A 21 12.46 24.14 -13.86
CA VAL A 21 13.74 24.85 -13.72
C VAL A 21 14.15 25.49 -15.03
N HIS A 22 13.98 24.81 -16.17
CA HIS A 22 14.25 25.37 -17.50
C HIS A 22 13.41 26.61 -17.80
N LEU A 23 12.15 26.62 -17.34
CA LEU A 23 11.24 27.76 -17.50
C LEU A 23 11.40 28.83 -16.42
N GLY A 24 12.26 28.63 -15.41
CA GLY A 24 12.44 29.57 -14.30
C GLY A 24 11.19 29.74 -13.42
N ILE A 25 10.29 28.75 -13.38
CA ILE A 25 9.02 28.85 -12.65
C ILE A 25 9.24 28.52 -11.18
N SER A 26 9.03 29.51 -10.31
CA SER A 26 9.11 29.30 -8.85
C SER A 26 7.95 28.46 -8.31
N SER A 27 6.72 28.72 -8.78
CA SER A 27 5.48 28.10 -8.30
C SER A 27 5.16 26.77 -8.98
N HIS A 28 5.11 25.68 -8.21
CA HIS A 28 4.67 24.37 -8.70
C HIS A 28 3.22 24.37 -9.21
N LYS A 29 2.33 25.15 -8.60
CA LYS A 29 0.93 25.23 -9.07
C LYS A 29 0.80 25.88 -10.43
N THR A 30 1.64 26.87 -10.71
CA THR A 30 1.68 27.54 -12.02
C THR A 30 2.16 26.55 -13.08
N LEU A 31 3.24 25.81 -12.80
CA LEU A 31 3.72 24.74 -13.67
C LEU A 31 2.62 23.70 -13.95
N LEU A 32 1.94 23.23 -12.90
CA LEU A 32 0.88 22.23 -13.01
C LEU A 32 -0.29 22.72 -13.87
N HIS A 33 -0.75 23.95 -13.65
CA HIS A 33 -1.79 24.55 -14.47
C HIS A 33 -1.35 24.67 -15.94
N MET A 34 -0.11 25.06 -16.21
CA MET A 34 0.39 25.14 -17.59
C MET A 34 0.49 23.76 -18.26
N LEU A 35 1.00 22.75 -17.55
CA LEU A 35 1.25 21.42 -18.13
C LEU A 35 -0.03 20.57 -18.23
N PHE A 36 -0.93 20.67 -17.27
CA PHE A 36 -2.09 19.77 -17.16
C PHE A 36 -3.44 20.49 -17.29
N GLY A 37 -3.47 21.83 -17.25
CA GLY A 37 -4.72 22.58 -17.08
C GLY A 37 -5.32 22.47 -15.66
N ASP A 38 -4.64 21.80 -14.73
CA ASP A 38 -5.08 21.59 -13.36
C ASP A 38 -3.91 21.78 -12.37
N SER A 39 -4.12 22.63 -11.37
CA SER A 39 -3.13 22.90 -10.31
C SER A 39 -3.16 21.87 -9.16
N LYS A 40 -4.08 20.91 -9.19
CA LYS A 40 -4.29 19.88 -8.17
C LYS A 40 -3.70 18.52 -8.54
N VAL A 41 -3.04 18.41 -9.69
CA VAL A 41 -2.35 17.17 -10.10
C VAL A 41 -1.33 16.79 -9.04
N ALA A 42 -1.32 15.51 -8.66
CA ALA A 42 -0.42 15.01 -7.64
C ALA A 42 0.94 14.63 -8.23
N ALA A 43 2.02 14.94 -7.52
CA ALA A 43 3.38 14.56 -7.87
C ALA A 43 3.63 13.09 -7.52
N ILE A 44 3.16 12.20 -8.39
CA ILE A 44 3.24 10.74 -8.24
C ILE A 44 4.47 10.22 -9.00
N THR A 45 5.32 9.45 -8.31
CA THR A 45 6.61 8.95 -8.81
C THR A 45 6.51 7.58 -9.52
N ASP A 46 5.44 6.82 -9.31
CA ASP A 46 5.26 5.48 -9.86
C ASP A 46 4.27 5.44 -11.02
N LEU A 47 2.97 5.60 -10.73
CA LEU A 47 1.86 5.46 -11.68
C LEU A 47 1.04 6.77 -11.70
N PRO A 48 1.57 7.83 -12.35
CA PRO A 48 0.89 9.11 -12.43
C PRO A 48 -0.39 9.02 -13.28
N THR A 49 -1.28 10.00 -13.06
CA THR A 49 -2.52 10.18 -13.82
C THR A 49 -2.44 11.48 -14.64
N HIS A 50 -3.49 11.82 -15.39
CA HIS A 50 -3.57 13.02 -16.23
C HIS A 50 -2.59 13.04 -17.42
N ILE A 51 -2.10 11.87 -17.85
CA ILE A 51 -1.07 11.80 -18.90
C ILE A 51 -1.60 12.32 -20.24
N ILE A 52 -2.90 12.14 -20.55
CA ILE A 52 -3.48 12.68 -21.79
C ILE A 52 -3.47 14.20 -21.81
N ALA A 53 -3.75 14.85 -20.67
CA ALA A 53 -3.74 16.31 -20.56
C ALA A 53 -2.32 16.85 -20.76
N LEU A 54 -1.31 16.18 -20.16
CA LEU A 54 0.09 16.51 -20.39
C LEU A 54 0.48 16.37 -21.86
N ALA A 55 0.15 15.24 -22.48
CA ALA A 55 0.43 14.94 -23.88
C ALA A 55 -0.16 16.02 -24.81
N ASN A 56 -1.43 16.37 -24.62
CA ASN A 56 -2.10 17.39 -25.41
C ASN A 56 -1.43 18.77 -25.33
N ASN A 57 -0.90 19.15 -24.16
CA ASN A 57 -0.28 20.47 -23.96
C ASN A 57 1.20 20.54 -24.40
N THR A 58 1.89 19.39 -24.40
CA THR A 58 3.35 19.30 -24.63
C THR A 58 3.73 18.67 -25.96
N GLY A 59 2.81 17.96 -26.62
CA GLY A 59 3.08 17.18 -27.83
C GLY A 59 3.76 15.83 -27.59
N LEU A 60 3.85 15.38 -26.34
CA LEU A 60 4.37 14.05 -26.00
C LEU A 60 3.39 12.94 -26.43
N ASP A 61 3.91 11.78 -26.79
CA ASP A 61 3.09 10.57 -26.95
C ASP A 61 2.74 9.98 -25.57
N ALA A 62 1.45 10.03 -25.22
CA ALA A 62 0.93 9.52 -23.96
C ALA A 62 1.26 8.03 -23.74
N ALA A 63 1.20 7.21 -24.78
CA ALA A 63 1.48 5.78 -24.68
C ALA A 63 2.97 5.53 -24.42
N ASN A 64 3.84 6.23 -25.16
CA ASN A 64 5.28 6.19 -24.93
C ASN A 64 5.66 6.65 -23.53
N VAL A 65 5.05 7.73 -23.03
CA VAL A 65 5.29 8.24 -21.67
C VAL A 65 4.93 7.18 -20.63
N ILE A 66 3.77 6.52 -20.75
CA ILE A 66 3.38 5.45 -19.82
C ILE A 66 4.41 4.32 -19.84
N MET A 67 4.80 3.84 -21.02
CA MET A 67 5.67 2.66 -21.15
C MET A 67 7.14 2.97 -20.77
N ARG A 68 7.66 4.13 -21.13
CA ARG A 68 9.10 4.45 -21.06
C ARG A 68 9.49 5.43 -19.97
N HIS A 69 8.53 6.13 -19.38
CA HIS A 69 8.78 7.18 -18.38
C HIS A 69 7.97 7.01 -17.09
N THR A 70 7.32 5.85 -16.90
CA THR A 70 6.67 5.49 -15.62
C THR A 70 7.07 4.09 -15.17
N LEU A 71 6.61 3.66 -14.00
CA LEU A 71 6.81 2.30 -13.48
C LEU A 71 5.75 1.30 -13.96
N PHE A 72 4.88 1.66 -14.91
CA PHE A 72 3.84 0.77 -15.47
C PHE A 72 4.36 -0.62 -15.90
N PRO A 73 5.52 -0.76 -16.57
CA PRO A 73 6.03 -2.08 -16.97
C PRO A 73 6.33 -3.04 -15.82
N LEU A 74 6.48 -2.54 -14.58
CA LEU A 74 6.70 -3.38 -13.40
C LEU A 74 5.42 -3.99 -12.83
N TYR A 75 4.26 -3.57 -13.32
CA TYR A 75 2.96 -4.06 -12.89
C TYR A 75 2.22 -4.80 -14.00
N ALA A 76 2.32 -4.28 -15.22
CA ALA A 76 1.54 -4.75 -16.35
C ALA A 76 1.63 -6.27 -16.61
N PRO A 77 2.80 -6.94 -16.50
CA PRO A 77 2.89 -8.37 -16.70
C PRO A 77 2.23 -9.21 -15.59
N PHE A 78 2.07 -8.66 -14.38
CA PHE A 78 1.67 -9.42 -13.19
C PHE A 78 0.17 -9.28 -12.84
N ILE A 79 -0.59 -8.54 -13.66
CA ILE A 79 -2.03 -8.32 -13.52
C ILE A 79 -2.78 -8.88 -14.74
N PRO A 80 -4.05 -9.31 -14.63
CA PRO A 80 -4.83 -9.79 -15.78
C PRO A 80 -4.97 -8.75 -16.90
N GLN A 81 -5.12 -9.20 -18.16
CA GLN A 81 -5.17 -8.31 -19.33
C GLN A 81 -6.25 -7.22 -19.23
N GLU A 82 -7.44 -7.55 -18.74
CA GLU A 82 -8.52 -6.58 -18.49
C GLU A 82 -8.05 -5.48 -17.52
N ARG A 83 -7.44 -5.87 -16.39
CA ARG A 83 -6.92 -4.95 -15.38
C ARG A 83 -5.74 -4.13 -15.88
N ARG A 84 -4.91 -4.69 -16.76
CA ARG A 84 -3.81 -3.97 -17.44
C ARG A 84 -4.38 -2.85 -18.32
N THR A 85 -5.40 -3.15 -19.11
CA THR A 85 -6.08 -2.15 -19.95
C THR A 85 -6.73 -1.07 -19.07
N GLU A 86 -7.44 -1.45 -18.02
CA GLU A 86 -8.04 -0.50 -17.06
C GLU A 86 -6.99 0.39 -16.41
N LEU A 87 -5.86 -0.17 -15.97
CA LEU A 87 -4.77 0.58 -15.36
C LEU A 87 -4.20 1.61 -16.35
N PHE A 88 -3.97 1.20 -17.60
CA PHE A 88 -3.47 2.09 -18.65
C PHE A 88 -4.45 3.25 -18.90
N GLN A 89 -5.75 2.96 -19.01
CA GLN A 89 -6.79 3.98 -19.16
C GLN A 89 -6.91 4.89 -17.93
N ALA A 90 -6.74 4.36 -16.72
CA ALA A 90 -6.75 5.16 -15.50
C ALA A 90 -5.56 6.14 -15.42
N MET A 91 -4.39 5.78 -15.97
CA MET A 91 -3.23 6.68 -16.05
C MET A 91 -3.43 7.80 -17.08
N LEU A 92 -4.17 7.52 -18.16
CA LEU A 92 -4.57 8.55 -19.13
C LEU A 92 -5.57 9.54 -18.52
N ALA A 93 -6.56 9.04 -17.77
CA ALA A 93 -7.63 9.83 -17.17
C ALA A 93 -7.17 10.73 -16.00
N SER A 94 -8.02 11.68 -15.61
CA SER A 94 -7.78 12.64 -14.52
C SER A 94 -8.37 12.22 -13.16
N ASP A 95 -9.38 11.34 -13.16
CA ASP A 95 -10.24 11.10 -12.00
C ASP A 95 -10.15 9.68 -11.41
N ARG A 96 -9.30 8.81 -11.97
CA ARG A 96 -9.20 7.40 -11.55
C ARG A 96 -7.93 7.07 -10.77
N PRO A 97 -8.02 6.38 -9.62
CA PRO A 97 -6.83 5.96 -8.87
C PRO A 97 -6.14 4.77 -9.54
N ALA A 98 -4.97 4.99 -10.15
CA ALA A 98 -4.21 3.95 -10.84
C ALA A 98 -3.62 2.88 -9.88
N ILE A 99 -3.09 3.28 -8.73
CA ILE A 99 -2.33 2.38 -7.84
C ILE A 99 -3.13 1.17 -7.30
N GLY A 100 -4.45 1.34 -7.13
CA GLY A 100 -5.33 0.26 -6.68
C GLY A 100 -5.50 -0.85 -7.73
N LEU A 101 -5.54 -0.47 -9.01
CA LEU A 101 -5.64 -1.39 -10.15
C LEU A 101 -4.34 -2.19 -10.35
N ALA A 102 -3.20 -1.63 -9.96
CA ALA A 102 -1.92 -2.33 -9.99
C ALA A 102 -1.79 -3.43 -8.90
N GLY A 103 -2.74 -3.54 -7.97
CA GLY A 103 -2.64 -4.47 -6.82
C GLY A 103 -1.57 -4.07 -5.79
N ALA A 104 -1.00 -2.86 -5.94
CA ALA A 104 0.12 -2.38 -5.15
C ALA A 104 -0.31 -1.76 -3.80
N SER A 105 -1.60 -1.47 -3.61
CA SER A 105 -2.14 -0.94 -2.35
C SER A 105 -2.08 -1.94 -1.18
N THR A 106 -1.90 -3.22 -1.48
CA THR A 106 -1.71 -4.33 -0.52
C THR A 106 -0.30 -4.92 -0.57
N ALA A 107 0.66 -4.22 -1.21
CA ALA A 107 2.02 -4.72 -1.38
C ALA A 107 2.71 -4.90 -0.02
N LEU A 108 3.22 -6.11 0.20
CA LEU A 108 4.04 -6.45 1.37
C LEU A 108 5.37 -5.68 1.36
N VAL A 109 5.91 -5.47 0.16
CA VAL A 109 7.18 -4.76 -0.06
C VAL A 109 6.96 -3.26 0.08
N LYS A 110 7.75 -2.64 0.95
CA LYS A 110 7.68 -1.19 1.20
C LYS A 110 8.32 -0.41 0.07
N TRP A 111 7.76 0.77 -0.19
CA TRP A 111 8.38 1.77 -1.05
C TRP A 111 9.61 2.38 -0.38
N PRO A 112 10.61 2.85 -1.15
CA PRO A 112 11.70 3.62 -0.57
C PRO A 112 11.13 4.89 0.06
N GLU A 113 11.74 5.36 1.14
CA GLU A 113 11.28 6.56 1.84
C GLU A 113 11.68 7.84 1.08
N ARG A 114 12.81 7.79 0.37
CA ARG A 114 13.41 8.90 -0.36
C ARG A 114 13.64 8.52 -1.83
N LEU A 115 13.67 9.53 -2.70
CA LEU A 115 14.17 9.33 -4.06
C LEU A 115 15.65 8.94 -3.98
N ARG A 116 16.01 7.87 -4.67
CA ARG A 116 17.38 7.34 -4.67
C ARG A 116 18.15 7.74 -5.92
N TYR A 117 19.46 7.76 -5.83
CA TYR A 117 20.34 8.03 -6.96
C TYR A 117 21.67 7.28 -6.86
N CYS A 118 22.31 7.10 -8.01
CA CYS A 118 23.69 6.64 -8.10
C CYS A 118 24.62 7.86 -8.26
N PRO A 119 25.63 8.04 -7.39
CA PRO A 119 26.58 9.16 -7.48
C PRO A 119 27.38 9.17 -8.78
N ALA A 120 27.85 8.00 -9.23
CA ALA A 120 28.58 7.86 -10.49
C ALA A 120 27.68 8.21 -11.70
N CYS A 121 26.44 7.69 -11.74
CA CYS A 121 25.50 8.11 -12.78
C CYS A 121 25.23 9.61 -12.77
N PHE A 122 25.17 10.27 -11.60
CA PHE A 122 24.98 11.72 -11.53
C PHE A 122 26.14 12.47 -12.18
N ALA A 123 27.38 12.05 -11.92
CA ALA A 123 28.55 12.63 -12.57
C ALA A 123 28.51 12.40 -14.10
N ASP A 124 28.23 11.17 -14.53
CA ASP A 124 28.13 10.83 -15.96
C ASP A 124 27.03 11.62 -16.67
N MET A 125 25.88 11.81 -16.02
CA MET A 125 24.77 12.59 -16.54
C MET A 125 25.11 14.07 -16.65
N ALA A 126 25.78 14.64 -15.64
CA ALA A 126 26.21 16.03 -15.66
C ALA A 126 27.15 16.29 -16.84
N VAL A 127 28.09 15.37 -17.11
CA VAL A 127 28.99 15.46 -18.26
C VAL A 127 28.26 15.29 -19.59
N ARG A 128 27.36 14.29 -19.69
CA ARG A 128 26.73 13.91 -20.96
C ARG A 128 25.56 14.80 -21.37
N TYR A 129 24.77 15.26 -20.40
CA TYR A 129 23.51 15.97 -20.63
C TYR A 129 23.50 17.38 -20.03
N GLY A 130 24.54 17.77 -19.28
CA GLY A 130 24.60 19.06 -18.59
C GLY A 130 23.77 19.13 -17.29
N GLU A 131 22.98 18.11 -16.99
CA GLU A 131 22.12 18.05 -15.81
C GLU A 131 21.82 16.59 -15.40
N PRO A 132 21.70 16.29 -14.10
CA PRO A 132 21.24 14.98 -13.64
C PRO A 132 19.72 14.86 -13.69
N TYR A 133 19.23 13.62 -13.69
CA TYR A 133 17.80 13.31 -13.68
C TYR A 133 17.50 12.07 -12.82
N TRP A 134 16.26 11.93 -12.36
CA TRP A 134 15.84 10.74 -11.62
C TRP A 134 15.56 9.58 -12.59
N ARG A 135 16.31 8.48 -12.44
CA ARG A 135 16.03 7.26 -13.18
C ARG A 135 14.91 6.45 -12.56
N ARG A 136 14.17 5.73 -13.41
CA ARG A 136 13.11 4.78 -13.01
C ARG A 136 13.68 3.58 -12.26
N SER A 137 14.76 3.00 -12.77
CA SER A 137 15.42 1.80 -12.24
C SER A 137 15.83 1.94 -10.76
N TRP A 138 16.23 3.14 -10.33
CA TRP A 138 16.59 3.41 -8.93
C TRP A 138 15.40 3.48 -7.97
N GLN A 139 14.18 3.63 -8.47
CA GLN A 139 12.99 3.85 -7.64
C GLN A 139 12.17 2.58 -7.39
N ILE A 140 12.67 1.44 -7.86
CA ILE A 140 11.95 0.16 -7.79
C ILE A 140 12.01 -0.40 -6.36
N GLN A 141 10.88 -0.97 -5.91
CA GLN A 141 10.77 -1.61 -4.60
C GLN A 141 11.86 -2.69 -4.43
N GLY A 142 12.59 -2.61 -3.32
CA GLY A 142 13.67 -3.54 -2.93
C GLY A 142 14.94 -3.50 -3.77
N ILE A 143 15.03 -2.63 -4.79
CA ILE A 143 16.27 -2.42 -5.54
C ILE A 143 17.09 -1.34 -4.86
N ASP A 144 18.27 -1.66 -4.35
CA ASP A 144 19.17 -0.73 -3.63
C ASP A 144 20.55 -0.59 -4.29
N ALA A 145 20.72 -1.13 -5.49
CA ALA A 145 21.96 -1.07 -6.27
C ALA A 145 21.76 -0.42 -7.64
N CYS A 146 22.84 0.15 -8.17
CA CYS A 146 22.93 0.58 -9.56
C CYS A 146 23.41 -0.59 -10.43
N SER A 147 22.71 -0.86 -11.53
CA SER A 147 23.09 -1.89 -12.51
C SER A 147 24.22 -1.46 -13.45
N GLU A 148 24.51 -0.16 -13.59
CA GLU A 148 25.57 0.36 -14.47
C GLU A 148 26.92 0.46 -13.75
N HIS A 149 26.93 0.94 -12.50
CA HIS A 149 28.15 1.17 -11.73
C HIS A 149 28.36 0.18 -10.58
N CYS A 150 27.47 -0.80 -10.42
CA CYS A 150 27.56 -1.86 -9.41
C CYS A 150 27.77 -1.34 -7.97
N CYS A 151 27.23 -0.16 -7.65
CA CYS A 151 27.34 0.47 -6.33
C CYS A 151 25.97 0.59 -5.65
N GLN A 152 25.97 0.74 -4.32
CA GLN A 152 24.75 1.02 -3.57
C GLN A 152 24.17 2.39 -3.95
N LEU A 153 22.85 2.47 -4.01
CA LEU A 153 22.12 3.72 -4.25
C LEU A 153 22.05 4.55 -2.97
N LEU A 154 22.23 5.87 -3.11
CA LEU A 154 22.11 6.81 -2.01
C LEU A 154 20.71 7.41 -1.94
N ASN A 155 20.27 7.75 -0.72
CA ASN A 155 19.02 8.48 -0.50
C ASN A 155 19.23 9.98 -0.69
N SER A 156 18.34 10.62 -1.44
CA SER A 156 18.28 12.08 -1.54
C SER A 156 17.48 12.69 -0.37
N PRO A 157 17.55 14.02 -0.16
CA PRO A 157 16.67 14.69 0.81
C PRO A 157 15.20 14.70 0.36
N ILE A 158 14.88 14.33 -0.87
CA ILE A 158 13.53 14.40 -1.42
C ILE A 158 12.77 13.10 -1.07
N PRO A 159 11.57 13.19 -0.46
CA PRO A 159 10.78 12.01 -0.18
C PRO A 159 10.26 11.36 -1.46
N PHE A 160 10.26 10.02 -1.48
CA PHE A 160 9.71 9.25 -2.61
C PHE A 160 8.20 9.49 -2.77
N ARG A 161 7.50 9.67 -1.64
CA ARG A 161 6.08 10.04 -1.55
C ARG A 161 5.89 11.04 -0.41
N ARG A 162 4.98 12.01 -0.58
CA ARG A 162 4.32 12.80 0.50
C ARG A 162 5.23 13.70 1.39
N ALA A 163 5.89 14.71 0.84
CA ALA A 163 6.12 15.96 1.61
C ALA A 163 4.95 16.93 1.38
N GLN A 164 4.70 17.29 0.12
CA GLN A 164 3.56 18.06 -0.32
C GLN A 164 3.02 17.44 -1.61
N ARG A 165 1.70 17.37 -1.76
CA ARG A 165 1.06 16.54 -2.81
C ARG A 165 1.39 17.00 -4.24
N HIS A 166 1.86 18.23 -4.44
CA HIS A 166 1.92 18.89 -5.74
C HIS A 166 3.35 19.34 -6.14
N GLU A 167 4.38 18.94 -5.38
CA GLU A 167 5.75 19.41 -5.58
C GLU A 167 6.61 18.42 -6.38
N PHE A 168 7.23 18.94 -7.44
CA PHE A 168 8.19 18.25 -8.29
C PHE A 168 9.58 18.82 -8.04
N HIS A 169 10.52 17.98 -7.62
CA HIS A 169 11.88 18.37 -7.26
C HIS A 169 12.88 17.80 -8.26
N GLN A 170 13.74 18.66 -8.80
CA GLN A 170 14.76 18.26 -9.78
C GLN A 170 15.84 17.45 -9.06
N ALA A 171 16.46 16.51 -9.78
CA ALA A 171 17.73 15.96 -9.36
C ALA A 171 18.78 17.07 -9.34
N SER A 172 19.61 17.10 -8.32
CA SER A 172 20.63 18.13 -8.16
C SER A 172 21.99 17.51 -7.84
N PRO A 173 23.07 17.95 -8.49
CA PRO A 173 24.42 17.57 -8.09
C PRO A 173 24.74 17.97 -6.65
N LEU A 174 24.04 18.97 -6.10
CA LEU A 174 24.19 19.40 -4.70
C LEU A 174 23.80 18.34 -3.67
N PHE A 175 23.15 17.25 -4.09
CA PHE A 175 22.85 16.13 -3.21
C PHE A 175 24.07 15.23 -2.94
N LEU A 176 25.13 15.36 -3.76
CA LEU A 176 26.36 14.60 -3.57
C LEU A 176 27.00 15.01 -2.23
N PRO A 177 27.27 14.05 -1.32
CA PRO A 177 28.01 14.32 -0.10
C PRO A 177 29.41 14.85 -0.43
N HIS A 178 29.92 15.77 0.40
CA HIS A 178 31.27 16.29 0.26
C HIS A 178 32.32 15.16 0.38
N ASP A 179 32.09 14.20 1.27
CA ASP A 179 32.92 13.01 1.48
C ASP A 179 32.34 11.79 0.75
N LEU A 180 32.07 11.91 -0.55
CA LEU A 180 31.46 10.84 -1.33
C LEU A 180 32.33 9.56 -1.31
N ARG A 181 31.82 8.52 -0.65
CA ARG A 181 32.37 7.16 -0.72
C ARG A 181 31.38 6.24 -1.41
N MET A 182 31.76 5.73 -2.58
CA MET A 182 30.95 4.73 -3.27
C MET A 182 31.12 3.39 -2.58
N ILE A 183 30.01 2.84 -2.08
CA ILE A 183 29.98 1.51 -1.49
C ILE A 183 29.63 0.52 -2.61
N PRO A 184 30.47 -0.49 -2.89
CA PRO A 184 30.14 -1.51 -3.88
C PRO A 184 28.89 -2.29 -3.43
N ALA A 185 28.00 -2.58 -4.37
CA ALA A 185 26.84 -3.42 -4.11
C ALA A 185 27.23 -4.90 -4.17
N SER A 186 26.51 -5.75 -3.44
CA SER A 186 26.64 -7.20 -3.58
C SER A 186 26.17 -7.66 -4.96
N GLU A 187 26.76 -8.75 -5.49
CA GLU A 187 26.38 -9.36 -6.77
C GLU A 187 24.86 -9.63 -6.87
N GLU A 188 24.26 -10.14 -5.79
CA GLU A 188 22.81 -10.35 -5.66
C GLU A 188 22.00 -9.06 -5.92
N ALA A 189 22.40 -7.94 -5.33
CA ALA A 189 21.72 -6.66 -5.46
C ALA A 189 21.88 -6.09 -6.88
N VAL A 190 23.06 -6.26 -7.49
CA VAL A 190 23.31 -5.89 -8.89
C VAL A 190 22.47 -6.74 -9.84
N TRP A 191 22.33 -8.04 -9.58
CA TRP A 191 21.46 -8.93 -10.35
C TRP A 191 20.00 -8.45 -10.30
N PHE A 192 19.48 -8.15 -9.10
CA PHE A 192 18.12 -7.62 -8.96
C PHE A 192 17.94 -6.29 -9.69
N ALA A 193 18.90 -5.37 -9.59
CA ALA A 193 18.86 -4.09 -10.29
C ALA A 193 18.85 -4.28 -11.82
N THR A 194 19.64 -5.23 -12.32
CA THR A 194 19.72 -5.58 -13.74
C THR A 194 18.41 -6.18 -14.24
N SER A 195 17.90 -7.20 -13.55
CA SER A 195 16.62 -7.84 -13.82
C SER A 195 15.45 -6.85 -13.80
N ALA A 196 15.41 -5.95 -12.82
CA ALA A 196 14.38 -4.93 -12.73
C ALA A 196 14.47 -3.89 -13.87
N THR A 197 15.69 -3.56 -14.31
CA THR A 197 15.92 -2.69 -15.48
C THR A 197 15.48 -3.38 -16.78
N GLN A 198 15.69 -4.69 -16.91
CA GLN A 198 15.20 -5.49 -18.04
C GLN A 198 13.66 -5.49 -18.07
N LEU A 199 12.99 -5.67 -16.92
CA LEU A 199 11.52 -5.57 -16.83
C LEU A 199 11.01 -4.18 -17.25
N LEU A 200 11.69 -3.10 -16.88
CA LEU A 200 11.32 -1.74 -17.31
C LEU A 200 11.46 -1.49 -18.82
N ARG A 201 12.27 -2.29 -19.51
CA ARG A 201 12.48 -2.25 -20.97
C ARG A 201 11.61 -3.26 -21.71
N PHE A 202 10.89 -4.10 -20.98
CA PHE A 202 10.08 -5.16 -21.56
C PHE A 202 8.78 -4.58 -22.13
N GLU A 203 8.67 -4.57 -23.46
CA GLU A 203 7.55 -3.96 -24.21
C GLU A 203 6.55 -5.01 -24.69
N GLU A 204 6.09 -5.90 -23.81
CA GLU A 204 5.11 -6.91 -24.20
C GLU A 204 3.66 -6.40 -24.13
N LEU A 205 2.92 -6.69 -25.20
CA LEU A 205 1.57 -6.18 -25.42
C LEU A 205 0.49 -6.96 -24.64
N GLN A 206 0.85 -8.13 -24.10
CA GLN A 206 -0.08 -9.03 -23.42
C GLN A 206 0.46 -9.47 -22.06
N SER A 207 -0.45 -9.60 -21.10
CA SER A 207 -0.15 -10.18 -19.80
C SER A 207 -0.45 -11.69 -19.81
N PRO A 208 0.43 -12.54 -19.21
CA PRO A 208 0.13 -13.94 -18.95
C PRO A 208 -1.18 -14.18 -18.18
N GLY A 209 -1.62 -13.19 -17.42
CA GLY A 209 -2.75 -13.30 -16.52
C GLY A 209 -2.52 -14.31 -15.39
N TYR A 210 -3.51 -14.45 -14.51
CA TYR A 210 -3.35 -15.33 -13.34
C TYR A 210 -3.26 -16.81 -13.71
N GLU A 211 -3.82 -17.21 -14.84
CA GLU A 211 -3.74 -18.59 -15.30
C GLU A 211 -2.33 -18.95 -15.78
N GLY A 212 -1.74 -18.14 -16.66
CA GLY A 212 -0.36 -18.33 -17.13
C GLY A 212 0.64 -18.36 -15.98
N TRP A 213 0.55 -17.39 -15.05
CA TRP A 213 1.36 -17.41 -13.84
C TRP A 213 1.12 -18.65 -12.97
N THR A 214 -0.12 -19.08 -12.78
CA THR A 214 -0.40 -20.30 -12.02
C THR A 214 0.24 -21.52 -12.67
N ASN A 215 0.22 -21.63 -13.99
CA ASN A 215 0.79 -22.76 -14.72
C ASN A 215 2.32 -22.76 -14.64
N LEU A 216 2.96 -21.61 -14.86
CA LEU A 216 4.41 -21.49 -14.72
C LEU A 216 4.87 -21.88 -13.31
N TYR A 217 4.24 -21.35 -12.25
CA TYR A 217 4.66 -21.66 -10.89
C TYR A 217 4.43 -23.12 -10.50
N ARG A 218 3.42 -23.80 -11.06
CA ARG A 218 3.25 -25.24 -10.91
C ARG A 218 4.36 -26.02 -11.61
N TYR A 219 4.75 -25.58 -12.80
CA TYR A 219 5.84 -26.18 -13.55
C TYR A 219 7.17 -26.02 -12.80
N LEU A 220 7.49 -24.82 -12.32
CA LEU A 220 8.67 -24.56 -11.48
C LEU A 220 8.69 -25.43 -10.21
N ALA A 221 7.55 -25.60 -9.54
CA ALA A 221 7.46 -26.49 -8.39
C ALA A 221 7.68 -27.98 -8.75
N THR A 222 7.38 -28.38 -9.98
CA THR A 222 7.58 -29.75 -10.48
C THR A 222 9.05 -29.98 -10.80
N GLU A 223 9.66 -29.05 -11.54
CA GLU A 223 11.08 -29.06 -11.91
C GLU A 223 11.99 -29.13 -10.68
N CYS A 224 11.68 -28.37 -9.64
CA CYS A 224 12.48 -28.37 -8.42
C CYS A 224 12.13 -29.51 -7.43
N GLY A 225 11.29 -30.47 -7.84
CA GLY A 225 10.87 -31.62 -7.04
C GLY A 225 9.99 -31.26 -5.84
N ALA A 226 9.45 -30.05 -5.76
CA ALA A 226 8.62 -29.59 -4.64
C ALA A 226 7.14 -30.01 -4.75
N ARG A 227 6.76 -30.81 -5.74
CA ARG A 227 5.35 -31.18 -5.98
C ARG A 227 5.08 -32.67 -5.67
N ARG A 228 3.94 -32.94 -5.01
CA ARG A 228 3.37 -34.29 -4.82
C ARG A 228 1.92 -34.28 -5.29
N GLY A 229 1.68 -34.72 -6.53
CA GLY A 229 0.37 -34.64 -7.17
C GLY A 229 -0.12 -33.18 -7.30
N ARG A 230 -1.21 -32.82 -6.62
CA ARG A 230 -1.75 -31.44 -6.58
C ARG A 230 -1.20 -30.57 -5.44
N GLN A 231 -0.45 -31.17 -4.51
CA GLN A 231 0.11 -30.45 -3.36
C GLN A 231 1.52 -29.97 -3.68
N VAL A 232 1.81 -28.72 -3.31
CA VAL A 232 3.14 -28.12 -3.38
C VAL A 232 3.72 -28.06 -1.97
N ARG A 233 4.90 -28.64 -1.78
CA ARG A 233 5.72 -28.60 -0.56
C ARG A 233 6.42 -27.25 -0.52
N THR A 234 5.80 -26.29 0.17
CA THR A 234 6.31 -24.90 0.17
C THR A 234 7.58 -24.79 0.99
N GLU A 235 7.82 -25.74 1.90
CA GLU A 235 9.01 -25.86 2.73
C GLU A 235 10.27 -26.02 1.86
N VAL A 236 10.22 -26.93 0.87
CA VAL A 236 11.32 -27.17 -0.08
C VAL A 236 11.63 -25.93 -0.92
N LEU A 237 10.58 -25.23 -1.37
CA LEU A 237 10.73 -23.98 -2.12
C LEU A 237 11.35 -22.89 -1.25
N TRP A 238 10.93 -22.81 0.01
CA TRP A 238 11.43 -21.82 0.94
C TRP A 238 12.90 -22.05 1.31
N GLU A 239 13.31 -23.30 1.49
CA GLU A 239 14.72 -23.66 1.69
C GLU A 239 15.59 -23.19 0.53
N LYS A 240 15.13 -23.36 -0.72
CA LYS A 240 15.84 -22.85 -1.91
C LYS A 240 15.95 -21.33 -1.91
N VAL A 241 14.90 -20.63 -1.50
CA VAL A 241 14.93 -19.17 -1.36
C VAL A 241 15.91 -18.73 -0.28
N LEU A 242 15.90 -19.37 0.89
CA LEU A 242 16.83 -19.08 1.98
C LEU A 242 18.28 -19.46 1.67
N ALA A 243 18.51 -20.42 0.78
CA ALA A 243 19.84 -20.78 0.32
C ALA A 243 20.41 -19.78 -0.70
N SER A 244 19.52 -19.11 -1.45
CA SER A 244 19.89 -18.19 -2.53
C SER A 244 19.98 -16.73 -2.08
N HIS A 245 19.30 -16.37 -0.98
CA HIS A 245 19.14 -14.99 -0.54
C HIS A 245 19.47 -14.80 0.93
N ARG A 246 20.08 -13.65 1.27
CA ARG A 246 20.39 -13.30 2.66
C ARG A 246 19.13 -12.99 3.46
N LYS A 247 19.00 -13.61 4.63
CA LYS A 247 17.84 -13.43 5.54
C LYS A 247 17.61 -11.97 5.92
N ASP A 248 18.69 -11.24 6.22
CA ASP A 248 18.60 -9.83 6.62
C ASP A 248 18.06 -8.95 5.49
N TRP A 249 18.41 -9.27 4.24
CA TRP A 249 17.90 -8.54 3.08
C TRP A 249 16.41 -8.85 2.83
N LEU A 250 15.99 -10.10 2.97
CA LEU A 250 14.56 -10.48 2.91
C LEU A 250 13.75 -9.79 4.01
N ALA A 251 14.29 -9.70 5.23
CA ALA A 251 13.67 -9.00 6.35
C ALA A 251 13.57 -7.49 6.10
N ALA A 252 14.63 -6.86 5.61
CA ALA A 252 14.66 -5.44 5.26
C ALA A 252 13.58 -5.07 4.21
N ASN A 253 13.27 -6.00 3.31
CA ASN A 253 12.23 -5.86 2.28
C ASN A 253 10.83 -6.28 2.75
N GLY A 254 10.66 -6.67 4.01
CA GLY A 254 9.37 -7.10 4.58
C GLY A 254 8.88 -8.48 4.12
N LEU A 255 9.76 -9.29 3.53
CA LEU A 255 9.43 -10.59 2.93
C LEU A 255 9.70 -11.78 3.86
N LEU A 256 10.41 -11.54 4.97
CA LEU A 256 10.70 -12.51 6.02
C LEU A 256 10.00 -12.09 7.33
N ALA A 257 9.09 -12.93 7.83
CA ALA A 257 8.39 -12.72 9.11
C ALA A 257 8.73 -13.78 10.17
N SER A 258 9.07 -14.99 9.74
CA SER A 258 9.44 -16.13 10.60
C SER A 258 10.33 -17.11 9.82
N CYS A 259 10.79 -18.18 10.46
CA CYS A 259 11.51 -19.27 9.80
C CYS A 259 10.60 -20.15 8.90
N GLU A 260 9.28 -20.03 9.03
CA GLU A 260 8.32 -20.78 8.23
C GLU A 260 8.08 -20.14 6.85
N PRO A 261 7.60 -20.91 5.85
CA PRO A 261 7.26 -20.37 4.54
C PRO A 261 6.24 -19.23 4.64
N PRO A 262 6.54 -18.03 4.11
CA PRO A 262 5.66 -16.89 4.26
C PRO A 262 4.38 -17.07 3.44
N SER A 263 3.29 -16.48 3.92
CA SER A 263 1.95 -16.63 3.31
C SER A 263 1.89 -16.18 1.84
N TRP A 264 2.72 -15.19 1.46
CA TRP A 264 2.83 -14.74 0.08
C TRP A 264 3.42 -15.81 -0.85
N LEU A 265 4.43 -16.56 -0.38
CA LEU A 265 5.05 -17.63 -1.15
C LEU A 265 4.09 -18.80 -1.32
N VAL A 266 3.42 -19.19 -0.23
CA VAL A 266 2.36 -20.20 -0.26
C VAL A 266 1.24 -19.81 -1.25
N ALA A 267 0.85 -18.52 -1.26
CA ALA A 267 -0.19 -18.03 -2.17
C ALA A 267 0.27 -18.02 -3.63
N MET A 268 1.54 -17.70 -3.89
CA MET A 268 2.13 -17.65 -5.24
C MET A 268 2.20 -19.03 -5.90
N PHE A 269 2.48 -20.09 -5.14
CA PHE A 269 2.47 -21.47 -5.66
C PHE A 269 1.09 -22.14 -5.66
N ARG A 270 0.04 -21.41 -5.28
CA ARG A 270 -1.36 -21.83 -5.42
C ARG A 270 -1.97 -21.19 -6.67
N LYS A 271 -3.28 -21.42 -6.87
CA LYS A 271 -4.03 -20.70 -7.90
C LYS A 271 -3.95 -19.20 -7.61
N HIS A 272 -3.33 -18.45 -8.52
CA HIS A 272 -3.22 -17.00 -8.43
C HIS A 272 -4.62 -16.38 -8.40
N ARG A 273 -4.84 -15.50 -7.41
CA ARG A 273 -6.08 -14.73 -7.23
C ARG A 273 -5.80 -13.24 -7.08
N ASN A 274 -4.56 -12.89 -6.78
CA ASN A 274 -4.05 -11.54 -6.55
C ASN A 274 -2.77 -11.38 -7.36
N ALA A 275 -2.43 -10.12 -7.65
CA ALA A 275 -1.15 -9.76 -8.22
C ALA A 275 -0.06 -9.82 -7.15
N PHE A 276 1.13 -10.24 -7.54
CA PHE A 276 2.33 -10.19 -6.71
C PHE A 276 3.28 -9.14 -7.29
N SER A 277 4.14 -8.59 -6.45
CA SER A 277 5.14 -7.60 -6.88
C SER A 277 6.20 -8.25 -7.77
N ALA A 278 6.76 -7.47 -8.70
CA ALA A 278 7.91 -7.90 -9.51
C ALA A 278 9.05 -8.45 -8.65
N LEU A 279 9.29 -7.86 -7.46
CA LEU A 279 10.32 -8.33 -6.53
C LEU A 279 10.08 -9.76 -6.04
N GLN A 280 8.84 -10.09 -5.66
CA GLN A 280 8.48 -11.44 -5.23
C GLN A 280 8.69 -12.46 -6.34
N HIS A 281 8.36 -12.09 -7.59
CA HIS A 281 8.61 -12.91 -8.76
C HIS A 281 10.12 -13.14 -8.97
N MET A 282 10.91 -12.05 -8.99
CA MET A 282 12.36 -12.11 -9.19
C MET A 282 13.08 -12.94 -8.11
N ILE A 283 12.64 -12.91 -6.86
CA ILE A 283 13.20 -13.74 -5.78
C ILE A 283 12.99 -15.22 -6.08
N VAL A 284 11.77 -15.61 -6.46
CA VAL A 284 11.52 -17.02 -6.80
C VAL A 284 12.29 -17.43 -8.05
N TRP A 285 12.36 -16.57 -9.07
CA TRP A 285 13.07 -16.89 -10.31
C TRP A 285 14.58 -17.03 -10.08
N SER A 286 15.21 -16.11 -9.36
CA SER A 286 16.63 -16.22 -9.02
C SER A 286 16.94 -17.46 -8.16
N SER A 287 16.01 -17.86 -7.28
CA SER A 287 16.19 -19.04 -6.44
C SER A 287 16.03 -20.38 -7.18
N LEU A 288 15.16 -20.43 -8.19
CA LEU A 288 14.83 -21.68 -8.89
C LEU A 288 15.55 -21.83 -10.24
N ARG A 289 15.77 -20.71 -10.93
CA ARG A 289 16.40 -20.62 -12.26
C ARG A 289 17.32 -19.38 -12.33
N PRO A 290 18.46 -19.37 -11.61
CA PRO A 290 19.34 -18.21 -11.53
C PRO A 290 19.90 -17.73 -12.88
N SER A 291 20.00 -18.62 -13.86
CA SER A 291 20.56 -18.34 -15.19
C SER A 291 19.54 -17.78 -16.20
N GLN A 292 18.25 -17.81 -15.90
CA GLN A 292 17.21 -17.44 -16.87
C GLN A 292 16.89 -15.94 -16.80
N HIS A 293 16.68 -15.32 -17.96
CA HIS A 293 16.32 -13.91 -18.03
C HIS A 293 14.85 -13.66 -17.68
N VAL A 294 14.56 -12.52 -17.05
CA VAL A 294 13.19 -12.17 -16.63
C VAL A 294 12.19 -12.07 -17.79
N GLY A 295 12.64 -11.64 -18.97
CA GLY A 295 11.78 -11.58 -20.16
C GLY A 295 11.37 -12.97 -20.65
N GLU A 296 12.27 -13.94 -20.58
CA GLU A 296 12.00 -15.34 -20.92
C GLU A 296 10.99 -15.95 -19.95
N MET A 297 11.11 -15.63 -18.64
CA MET A 297 10.15 -16.08 -17.63
C MET A 297 8.73 -15.57 -17.92
N ILE A 298 8.59 -14.33 -18.41
CA ILE A 298 7.28 -13.77 -18.77
C ILE A 298 6.74 -14.43 -20.04
N LEU A 299 7.57 -14.61 -21.07
CA LEU A 299 7.19 -15.30 -22.31
C LEU A 299 6.77 -16.75 -22.05
N GLU A 300 7.49 -17.45 -21.18
CA GLU A 300 7.16 -18.81 -20.73
C GLU A 300 5.82 -18.80 -19.99
N ALA A 301 5.57 -17.84 -19.10
CA ALA A 301 4.26 -17.71 -18.43
C ALA A 301 3.10 -17.48 -19.42
N THR A 302 3.32 -16.72 -20.49
CA THR A 302 2.31 -16.47 -21.53
C THR A 302 2.01 -17.73 -22.35
N THR A 303 3.01 -18.58 -22.58
CA THR A 303 2.89 -19.80 -23.39
C THR A 303 2.57 -21.05 -22.57
N CYS A 304 2.74 -21.01 -21.24
CA CYS A 304 2.47 -22.11 -20.32
C CYS A 304 0.99 -22.54 -20.36
N GLN A 305 0.73 -23.63 -21.07
CA GLN A 305 -0.56 -24.29 -21.05
C GLN A 305 -0.80 -24.97 -19.70
N ALA A 306 -2.08 -25.10 -19.33
CA ALA A 306 -2.43 -25.89 -18.17
C ALA A 306 -2.02 -27.34 -18.44
N GLU A 307 -1.21 -27.93 -17.55
CA GLU A 307 -1.06 -29.38 -17.52
C GLU A 307 -2.47 -29.98 -17.45
N SER A 308 -2.83 -30.77 -18.48
CA SER A 308 -3.99 -31.64 -18.44
C SER A 308 -3.73 -32.70 -17.37
N LEU A 309 -3.98 -32.34 -16.11
CA LEU A 309 -4.18 -33.33 -15.07
C LEU A 309 -5.52 -33.98 -15.38
N ASP A 310 -5.51 -34.97 -16.29
CA ASP A 310 -6.54 -35.98 -16.41
C ASP A 310 -6.81 -36.53 -15.01
N ASN A 311 -7.84 -35.98 -14.40
CA ASN A 311 -8.52 -36.41 -13.20
C ASN A 311 -9.60 -35.35 -12.98
N GLU A 312 -10.67 -35.47 -13.77
CA GLU A 312 -12.02 -35.42 -13.21
C GLU A 312 -11.93 -35.99 -11.78
N PRO A 313 -12.44 -35.30 -10.75
CA PRO A 313 -12.47 -35.89 -9.41
C PRO A 313 -13.06 -37.28 -9.58
N ARG A 314 -12.29 -38.34 -9.30
CA ARG A 314 -12.79 -39.72 -9.36
C ARG A 314 -14.12 -39.70 -8.63
N GLN A 315 -15.21 -39.71 -9.39
CA GLN A 315 -16.51 -40.00 -8.83
C GLN A 315 -16.34 -41.43 -8.40
N GLU A 316 -16.06 -41.66 -7.12
CA GLU A 316 -16.21 -43.00 -6.60
C GLU A 316 -17.63 -43.41 -6.97
N PRO A 317 -17.79 -44.61 -7.57
CA PRO A 317 -19.10 -45.06 -8.05
C PRO A 317 -20.08 -44.89 -6.90
N PHE A 318 -21.24 -44.29 -7.19
CA PHE A 318 -22.28 -43.96 -6.23
C PHE A 318 -22.32 -44.99 -5.09
N GLY A 319 -21.79 -44.62 -3.93
CA GLY A 319 -22.03 -45.38 -2.70
C GLY A 319 -23.53 -45.43 -2.48
N ASP A 320 -24.03 -46.59 -2.01
CA ASP A 320 -25.43 -46.93 -1.74
C ASP A 320 -26.36 -45.70 -1.69
N PHE A 321 -27.35 -45.64 -2.60
CA PHE A 321 -28.31 -44.53 -2.71
C PHE A 321 -28.91 -44.14 -1.34
N LYS A 322 -29.07 -45.12 -0.44
CA LYS A 322 -29.51 -44.90 0.94
C LYS A 322 -28.55 -44.05 1.77
N GLN A 323 -27.23 -44.24 1.59
CA GLN A 323 -26.20 -43.46 2.26
C GLN A 323 -26.21 -42.00 1.76
N LEU A 324 -26.37 -41.80 0.45
CA LEU A 324 -26.47 -40.46 -0.15
C LEU A 324 -27.68 -39.70 0.39
N GLU A 325 -28.88 -40.31 0.37
CA GLU A 325 -30.10 -39.69 0.91
C GLU A 325 -29.99 -39.39 2.40
N ARG A 326 -29.38 -40.28 3.18
CA ARG A 326 -29.11 -40.05 4.60
C ARG A 326 -28.21 -38.84 4.82
N HIS A 327 -27.15 -38.67 4.04
CA HIS A 327 -26.28 -37.50 4.14
C HIS A 327 -27.00 -36.21 3.72
N ARG A 328 -27.83 -36.26 2.67
CA ARG A 328 -28.68 -35.12 2.26
C ARG A 328 -29.66 -34.71 3.36
N ALA A 329 -30.38 -35.66 3.95
CA ALA A 329 -31.35 -35.42 5.02
C ALA A 329 -30.69 -34.84 6.28
N LEU A 330 -29.56 -35.41 6.71
CA LEU A 330 -28.80 -34.89 7.86
C LEU A 330 -28.22 -33.49 7.59
N TRP A 331 -27.85 -33.19 6.35
CA TRP A 331 -27.39 -31.85 5.98
C TRP A 331 -28.53 -30.83 6.01
N LEU A 332 -29.72 -31.18 5.50
CA LEU A 332 -30.91 -30.33 5.60
C LEU A 332 -31.30 -30.07 7.05
N GLN A 333 -31.27 -31.09 7.92
CA GLN A 333 -31.54 -30.94 9.35
C GLN A 333 -30.53 -30.01 10.03
N ALA A 334 -29.24 -30.11 9.66
CA ALA A 334 -28.21 -29.20 10.16
C ALA A 334 -28.41 -27.75 9.68
N LEU A 335 -28.90 -27.56 8.45
CA LEU A 335 -29.25 -26.24 7.92
C LEU A 335 -30.43 -25.62 8.68
N GLU A 336 -31.50 -26.39 8.94
CA GLU A 336 -32.66 -25.95 9.72
C GLU A 336 -32.28 -25.58 11.16
N ARG A 337 -31.49 -26.43 11.82
CA ARG A 337 -31.08 -26.24 13.22
C ARG A 337 -30.19 -25.01 13.43
N HIS A 338 -29.34 -24.67 12.46
CA HIS A 338 -28.33 -23.62 12.61
C HIS A 338 -28.58 -22.36 11.76
N GLY A 339 -29.66 -22.31 10.99
CA GLY A 339 -30.12 -21.11 10.28
C GLY A 339 -29.19 -20.63 9.16
N GLY A 340 -28.29 -21.49 8.65
CA GLY A 340 -27.46 -21.14 7.50
C GLY A 340 -26.26 -22.05 7.25
N VAL A 341 -25.77 -22.02 5.99
CA VAL A 341 -24.67 -22.88 5.48
C VAL A 341 -23.38 -22.74 6.29
N LYS A 342 -23.04 -21.52 6.71
CA LYS A 342 -21.80 -21.26 7.47
C LYS A 342 -21.87 -21.83 8.89
N ALA A 343 -22.98 -21.62 9.59
CA ALA A 343 -23.19 -22.13 10.95
C ALA A 343 -23.30 -23.66 10.96
N ALA A 344 -24.05 -24.24 10.01
CA ALA A 344 -24.17 -25.69 9.85
C ALA A 344 -22.82 -26.36 9.52
N ARG A 345 -21.95 -25.70 8.75
CA ARG A 345 -20.60 -26.22 8.45
C ARG A 345 -19.65 -26.16 9.66
N GLN A 346 -19.81 -25.17 10.52
CA GLN A 346 -18.96 -24.97 11.71
C GLN A 346 -19.42 -25.81 12.91
N SER A 347 -20.62 -26.37 12.87
CA SER A 347 -21.14 -27.31 13.86
C SER A 347 -20.91 -28.77 13.42
N GLU A 348 -21.81 -29.67 13.80
CA GLU A 348 -21.81 -31.09 13.45
C GLU A 348 -21.99 -31.39 11.95
N GLY A 349 -22.27 -30.39 11.11
CA GLY A 349 -22.46 -30.57 9.67
C GLY A 349 -21.16 -30.59 8.85
N GLY A 350 -20.01 -30.23 9.44
CA GLY A 350 -18.75 -30.08 8.70
C GLY A 350 -18.26 -31.35 7.97
N ALA A 351 -18.30 -32.51 8.63
CA ALA A 351 -17.92 -33.78 8.03
C ALA A 351 -18.88 -34.20 6.90
N ARG A 352 -20.18 -33.95 7.09
CA ARG A 352 -21.24 -34.27 6.13
C ARG A 352 -21.15 -33.38 4.89
N TYR A 353 -20.85 -32.10 5.08
CA TYR A 353 -20.55 -31.17 4.00
C TYR A 353 -19.37 -31.64 3.16
N ALA A 354 -18.26 -32.04 3.80
CA ALA A 354 -17.08 -32.55 3.10
C ALA A 354 -17.35 -33.84 2.34
N TRP A 355 -18.21 -34.72 2.87
CA TRP A 355 -18.64 -35.95 2.20
C TRP A 355 -19.52 -35.65 0.97
N LEU A 356 -20.57 -34.83 1.12
CA LEU A 356 -21.47 -34.43 0.03
C LEU A 356 -20.73 -33.64 -1.06
N TYR A 357 -19.72 -32.83 -0.70
CA TYR A 357 -18.92 -32.11 -1.68
C TYR A 357 -18.11 -33.05 -2.60
N ARG A 358 -17.76 -34.25 -2.12
CA ARG A 358 -17.01 -35.25 -2.90
C ARG A 358 -17.92 -36.17 -3.72
N HIS A 359 -19.10 -36.50 -3.20
CA HIS A 359 -19.98 -37.52 -3.80
C HIS A 359 -21.20 -36.93 -4.54
N ASP A 360 -21.60 -35.69 -4.23
CA ASP A 360 -22.78 -35.05 -4.80
C ASP A 360 -22.66 -33.52 -4.77
N LYS A 361 -21.59 -33.07 -5.42
CA LYS A 361 -21.19 -31.65 -5.45
C LYS A 361 -22.30 -30.77 -6.02
N ASN A 362 -22.92 -31.20 -7.13
CA ASN A 362 -23.90 -30.39 -7.86
C ASN A 362 -25.13 -30.08 -6.99
N TRP A 363 -25.73 -31.10 -6.36
CA TRP A 363 -26.84 -30.91 -5.44
C TRP A 363 -26.47 -29.97 -4.29
N LEU A 364 -25.31 -30.20 -3.66
CA LEU A 364 -24.83 -29.38 -2.54
C LEU A 364 -24.60 -27.92 -2.95
N THR A 365 -24.03 -27.67 -4.12
CA THR A 365 -23.82 -26.30 -4.61
C THR A 365 -25.12 -25.60 -4.96
N THR A 366 -26.08 -26.28 -5.60
CA THR A 366 -27.38 -25.71 -5.95
C THR A 366 -28.19 -25.37 -4.69
N LEU A 367 -28.27 -26.28 -3.72
CA LEU A 367 -28.95 -26.05 -2.44
C LEU A 367 -28.32 -24.90 -1.65
N ASN A 368 -26.98 -24.84 -1.60
CA ASN A 368 -26.32 -23.76 -0.87
C ASN A 368 -26.46 -22.40 -1.58
N GLN A 369 -26.62 -22.39 -2.91
CA GLN A 369 -26.87 -21.18 -3.68
C GLN A 369 -28.29 -20.63 -3.42
N THR A 370 -29.31 -21.48 -3.33
CA THR A 370 -30.67 -21.06 -3.01
C THR A 370 -30.79 -20.55 -1.56
N MET A 371 -29.98 -21.09 -0.65
CA MET A 371 -29.92 -20.69 0.76
C MET A 371 -28.98 -19.50 1.04
N ARG A 372 -28.40 -18.85 0.01
CA ARG A 372 -27.64 -17.61 0.19
C ARG A 372 -28.58 -16.45 0.45
N SER A 373 -28.89 -16.22 1.73
CA SER A 373 -29.38 -14.90 2.15
C SER A 373 -28.28 -13.86 1.91
N ARG A 374 -28.57 -12.83 1.11
CA ARG A 374 -27.73 -11.63 0.93
C ARG A 374 -27.61 -10.89 2.28
N HIS A 375 -26.76 -11.37 3.15
CA HIS A 375 -26.42 -10.67 4.39
C HIS A 375 -25.40 -9.58 4.06
N GLY A 376 -25.86 -8.33 4.04
CA GLY A 376 -25.00 -7.18 4.26
C GLY A 376 -24.30 -7.32 5.61
N ASN A 377 -23.03 -6.90 5.66
CA ASN A 377 -22.02 -7.30 6.64
C ASN A 377 -22.23 -6.80 8.10
N HIS A 378 -23.43 -6.39 8.54
CA HIS A 378 -23.58 -5.56 9.74
C HIS A 378 -24.77 -5.84 10.69
N SER A 379 -25.34 -7.05 10.74
CA SER A 379 -26.53 -7.27 11.58
C SER A 379 -26.30 -7.77 13.02
N HIS A 380 -25.06 -8.00 13.49
CA HIS A 380 -24.84 -8.62 14.82
C HIS A 380 -24.00 -7.81 15.83
N THR A 381 -23.83 -6.49 15.63
CA THR A 381 -23.10 -5.65 16.59
C THR A 381 -23.99 -5.37 17.81
N ASN A 382 -23.62 -5.88 18.99
CA ASN A 382 -24.24 -5.50 20.26
C ASN A 382 -23.80 -4.09 20.66
N TRP A 383 -24.58 -3.09 20.24
CA TRP A 383 -24.28 -1.68 20.47
C TRP A 383 -24.22 -1.29 21.95
N ARG A 384 -25.01 -1.93 22.81
CA ARG A 384 -25.02 -1.63 24.26
C ARG A 384 -23.72 -2.05 24.95
N ASP A 385 -23.23 -3.26 24.68
CA ASP A 385 -21.96 -3.73 25.24
C ASP A 385 -20.78 -2.91 24.69
N ARG A 386 -20.83 -2.58 23.41
CA ARG A 386 -19.83 -1.72 22.76
C ARG A 386 -19.77 -0.33 23.37
N ASP A 387 -20.92 0.30 23.60
CA ASP A 387 -21.02 1.63 24.23
C ASP A 387 -20.44 1.61 25.65
N ARG A 388 -20.76 0.58 26.45
CA ARG A 388 -20.23 0.41 27.81
C ARG A 388 -18.70 0.25 27.84
N LYS A 389 -18.13 -0.50 26.88
CA LYS A 389 -16.68 -0.68 26.78
C LYS A 389 -15.97 0.61 26.36
N LEU A 390 -16.51 1.30 25.36
CA LEU A 390 -15.91 2.53 24.85
C LEU A 390 -15.98 3.67 25.86
N VAL A 391 -17.09 3.83 26.58
CA VAL A 391 -17.20 4.91 27.58
C VAL A 391 -16.25 4.71 28.77
N ARG A 392 -15.99 3.45 29.20
CA ARG A 392 -14.97 3.17 30.22
C ARG A 392 -13.59 3.61 29.77
N ARG A 393 -13.24 3.31 28.52
CA ARG A 393 -11.96 3.74 27.95
C ARG A 393 -11.87 5.26 27.85
N LEU A 394 -12.96 5.93 27.48
CA LEU A 394 -13.03 7.39 27.46
C LEU A 394 -12.82 8.00 28.86
N LEU A 395 -13.40 7.40 29.90
CA LEU A 395 -13.19 7.82 31.29
C LEU A 395 -11.73 7.64 31.72
N GLU A 396 -11.11 6.50 31.42
CA GLU A 396 -9.69 6.27 31.69
C GLU A 396 -8.79 7.31 31.01
N ILE A 397 -9.06 7.62 29.73
CA ILE A 397 -8.32 8.64 28.98
C ILE A 397 -8.53 10.01 29.61
N GLY A 398 -9.77 10.36 29.98
CA GLY A 398 -10.11 11.63 30.61
C GLY A 398 -9.35 11.83 31.92
N LEU A 399 -9.43 10.85 32.83
CA LEU A 399 -8.74 10.88 34.13
C LEU A 399 -7.22 10.98 33.97
N ALA A 400 -6.63 10.20 33.06
CA ALA A 400 -5.18 10.24 32.82
C ALA A 400 -4.69 11.56 32.21
N SER A 401 -5.60 12.38 31.66
CA SER A 401 -5.27 13.64 30.97
C SER A 401 -5.63 14.88 31.78
N GLU A 402 -6.27 14.72 32.94
CA GLU A 402 -6.83 15.83 33.74
C GLU A 402 -5.73 16.73 34.33
N GLU A 403 -4.60 16.14 34.73
CA GLU A 403 -3.49 16.86 35.37
C GLU A 403 -2.49 17.46 34.37
N ASP A 404 -2.49 17.01 33.11
CA ASP A 404 -1.54 17.48 32.11
C ASP A 404 -2.06 18.69 31.33
N LEU A 405 -1.75 19.87 31.87
CA LEU A 405 -2.14 21.16 31.27
C LEU A 405 -1.40 21.45 29.94
N SER A 406 -0.37 20.68 29.57
CA SER A 406 0.39 20.87 28.33
C SER A 406 -0.27 20.22 27.11
N LEU A 407 -1.24 19.33 27.32
CA LEU A 407 -1.88 18.58 26.24
C LEU A 407 -2.59 19.47 25.21
N PRO A 408 -2.68 19.03 23.94
CA PRO A 408 -3.53 19.68 22.95
C PRO A 408 -5.01 19.67 23.40
N ARG A 409 -5.85 20.49 22.76
CA ARG A 409 -7.28 20.60 23.13
C ARG A 409 -7.94 19.24 23.18
N MET A 410 -8.54 18.91 24.32
CA MET A 410 -9.26 17.66 24.55
C MET A 410 -10.68 17.69 23.95
N SER A 411 -10.76 17.98 22.64
CA SER A 411 -12.03 18.03 21.91
C SER A 411 -12.67 16.66 21.71
N SER A 412 -13.93 16.61 21.27
CA SER A 412 -14.60 15.34 20.96
C SER A 412 -13.80 14.52 19.93
N SER A 413 -13.20 15.18 18.94
CA SER A 413 -12.33 14.53 17.94
C SER A 413 -11.05 13.97 18.56
N TRP A 414 -10.47 14.67 19.54
CA TRP A 414 -9.28 14.22 20.26
C TRP A 414 -9.55 12.93 21.04
N PHE A 415 -10.66 12.87 21.78
CA PHE A 415 -11.09 11.66 22.47
C PHE A 415 -11.37 10.51 21.51
N LEU A 416 -12.08 10.75 20.40
CA LEU A 416 -12.37 9.73 19.39
C LEU A 416 -11.10 9.19 18.72
N HIS A 417 -10.06 10.01 18.56
CA HIS A 417 -8.77 9.59 18.00
C HIS A 417 -8.01 8.60 18.89
N LYS A 418 -8.31 8.57 20.19
CA LYS A 418 -7.71 7.65 21.16
C LYS A 418 -8.45 6.31 21.27
N LEU A 419 -9.57 6.15 20.56
CA LEU A 419 -10.37 4.92 20.54
C LEU A 419 -10.01 3.99 19.36
N PRO A 420 -10.15 2.66 19.52
CA PRO A 420 -10.05 1.73 18.41
C PRO A 420 -11.20 1.93 17.41
N HIS A 421 -10.91 1.78 16.12
CA HIS A 421 -11.88 1.89 15.02
C HIS A 421 -12.66 3.23 14.99
N ARG A 422 -11.95 4.36 15.12
CA ARG A 422 -12.48 5.74 15.07
C ARG A 422 -13.66 5.92 14.11
N SER A 423 -13.47 5.60 12.82
CA SER A 423 -14.48 5.84 11.79
C SER A 423 -15.79 5.13 12.09
N SER A 424 -15.73 3.91 12.62
CA SER A 424 -16.93 3.15 12.99
C SER A 424 -17.65 3.79 14.18
N VAL A 425 -16.93 4.27 15.19
CA VAL A 425 -17.52 4.96 16.35
C VAL A 425 -18.14 6.27 15.92
N GLU A 426 -17.43 7.08 15.14
CA GLU A 426 -17.86 8.39 14.64
C GLU A 426 -19.16 8.29 13.82
N HIS A 427 -19.26 7.31 12.91
CA HIS A 427 -20.48 7.10 12.12
C HIS A 427 -21.66 6.55 12.92
N HIS A 428 -21.43 5.87 14.05
CA HIS A 428 -22.48 5.22 14.85
C HIS A 428 -22.68 5.88 16.23
N LEU A 429 -22.21 7.12 16.43
CA LEU A 429 -22.39 7.85 17.70
C LEU A 429 -23.86 7.92 18.16
N LYS A 430 -24.81 8.00 17.22
CA LYS A 430 -26.26 7.95 17.51
C LYS A 430 -26.69 6.66 18.23
N GLN A 431 -25.95 5.57 18.05
CA GLN A 431 -26.20 4.26 18.66
C GLN A 431 -25.37 4.02 19.93
N LEU A 432 -24.57 5.02 20.35
CA LEU A 432 -23.66 4.99 21.50
C LEU A 432 -23.99 6.15 22.48
N PRO A 433 -25.15 6.10 23.17
CA PRO A 433 -25.62 7.19 24.02
C PRO A 433 -24.68 7.53 25.19
N LEU A 434 -23.97 6.56 25.78
CA LEU A 434 -23.02 6.81 26.87
C LEU A 434 -21.78 7.56 26.36
N CYS A 435 -21.21 7.13 25.24
CA CYS A 435 -20.11 7.84 24.59
C CYS A 435 -20.53 9.25 24.18
N SER A 436 -21.73 9.42 23.61
CA SER A 436 -22.24 10.74 23.22
C SER A 436 -22.38 11.68 24.42
N ARG A 437 -22.90 11.18 25.56
CA ARG A 437 -23.01 11.95 26.80
C ARG A 437 -21.66 12.32 27.39
N PHE A 438 -20.69 11.40 27.35
CA PHE A 438 -19.32 11.67 27.78
C PHE A 438 -18.72 12.81 26.95
N LEU A 439 -18.77 12.71 25.62
CA LEU A 439 -18.18 13.72 24.73
C LEU A 439 -18.87 15.08 24.89
N ALA A 440 -20.19 15.11 25.13
CA ALA A 440 -20.90 16.36 25.38
C ALA A 440 -20.53 17.01 26.72
N ARG A 441 -20.11 16.21 27.72
CA ARG A 441 -19.82 16.69 29.09
C ARG A 441 -18.35 17.03 29.32
N TYR A 442 -17.43 16.26 28.73
CA TYR A 442 -16.00 16.31 29.05
C TYR A 442 -15.13 16.80 27.89
N ALA A 443 -15.70 17.00 26.68
CA ALA A 443 -14.92 17.58 25.59
C ALA A 443 -14.69 19.08 25.85
N GLU A 444 -13.43 19.47 25.81
CA GLU A 444 -12.99 20.83 26.04
C GLU A 444 -13.43 21.74 24.89
N SER A 445 -14.15 22.81 25.23
CA SER A 445 -14.51 23.88 24.32
C SER A 445 -13.27 24.66 23.87
N VAL A 446 -13.44 25.52 22.85
CA VAL A 446 -12.33 26.40 22.42
C VAL A 446 -11.92 27.33 23.57
N ASP A 447 -12.89 27.84 24.33
CA ASP A 447 -12.67 28.85 25.36
C ASP A 447 -11.98 28.26 26.60
N GLU A 448 -12.43 27.09 27.06
CA GLU A 448 -11.80 26.34 28.14
C GLU A 448 -10.34 26.03 27.81
N TYR A 449 -10.06 25.62 26.58
CA TYR A 449 -8.69 25.37 26.13
C TYR A 449 -7.82 26.63 26.09
N GLN A 450 -8.40 27.78 25.72
CA GLN A 450 -7.68 29.05 25.78
C GLN A 450 -7.32 29.42 27.21
N ILE A 451 -8.25 29.24 28.16
CA ILE A 451 -7.99 29.43 29.59
C ILE A 451 -6.91 28.46 30.07
N ARG A 452 -7.03 27.16 29.80
CA ARG A 452 -6.05 26.16 30.25
C ARG A 452 -4.63 26.48 29.77
N ARG A 453 -4.48 26.92 28.52
CA ARG A 453 -3.17 27.35 27.99
C ARG A 453 -2.62 28.59 28.69
N LEU A 454 -3.47 29.57 29.00
CA LEU A 454 -3.08 30.73 29.80
C LEU A 454 -2.65 30.31 31.21
N THR A 455 -3.41 29.45 31.88
CA THR A 455 -3.07 28.89 33.19
C THR A 455 -1.73 28.16 33.16
N ASN A 456 -1.50 27.31 32.15
CA ASN A 456 -0.23 26.60 32.00
C ASN A 456 0.96 27.56 31.83
N ALA A 457 0.80 28.61 31.02
CA ALA A 457 1.85 29.61 30.81
C ALA A 457 2.15 30.42 32.09
N ILE A 458 1.13 30.73 32.90
CA ILE A 458 1.30 31.40 34.19
C ILE A 458 2.04 30.49 35.19
N LEU A 459 1.66 29.22 35.27
CA LEU A 459 2.34 28.26 36.16
C LEU A 459 3.81 28.04 35.76
N GLU A 460 4.10 28.02 34.47
CA GLU A 460 5.48 27.95 33.96
C GLU A 460 6.29 29.19 34.37
N ASP A 461 5.70 30.38 34.28
CA ASP A 461 6.34 31.63 34.69
C ASP A 461 6.62 31.65 36.21
N VAL A 462 5.68 31.22 37.04
CA VAL A 462 5.87 31.06 38.49
C VAL A 462 7.02 30.08 38.77
N ARG A 463 7.08 28.95 38.06
CA ARG A 463 8.13 27.94 38.24
C ARG A 463 9.53 28.46 37.92
N ILE A 464 9.64 29.38 36.96
CA ILE A 464 10.92 29.95 36.49
C ILE A 464 11.23 31.28 37.19
N GLY A 465 10.35 31.78 38.07
CA GLY A 465 10.51 33.06 38.76
C GLY A 465 10.36 34.28 37.83
N LYS A 466 9.67 34.12 36.71
CA LYS A 466 9.41 35.18 35.73
C LYS A 466 8.04 35.82 35.98
N VAL A 467 7.93 37.14 35.82
CA VAL A 467 6.65 37.86 35.81
C VAL A 467 6.40 38.39 34.40
N SER A 468 5.61 37.66 33.60
CA SER A 468 5.24 38.11 32.25
C SER A 468 4.03 39.04 32.29
N LYS A 469 4.04 40.09 31.46
CA LYS A 469 2.87 40.96 31.25
C LYS A 469 1.78 40.22 30.45
N ILE A 470 0.52 40.63 30.59
CA ILE A 470 -0.64 39.98 29.92
C ILE A 470 -0.48 39.89 28.40
N TRP A 471 0.08 40.91 27.75
CA TRP A 471 0.29 40.89 26.31
C TRP A 471 1.33 39.83 25.89
N GLU A 472 2.35 39.57 26.72
CA GLU A 472 3.34 38.50 26.48
C GLU A 472 2.72 37.11 26.62
N LEU A 473 1.85 36.93 27.63
CA LEU A 473 1.09 35.70 27.83
C LEU A 473 0.13 35.43 26.66
N LYS A 474 -0.58 36.47 26.20
CA LYS A 474 -1.45 36.38 25.01
C LYS A 474 -0.68 35.98 23.76
N LYS A 475 0.53 36.53 23.57
CA LYS A 475 1.42 36.20 22.46
C LYS A 475 1.87 34.74 22.50
N ARG A 476 2.39 34.27 23.63
CA ARG A 476 2.82 32.88 23.84
C ARG A 476 1.69 31.88 23.63
N CYS A 477 0.47 32.23 24.04
CA CYS A 477 -0.72 31.38 23.89
C CYS A 477 -1.40 31.51 22.50
N GLY A 478 -0.87 32.33 21.60
CA GLY A 478 -1.40 32.52 20.24
C GLY A 478 -2.79 33.17 20.20
N LEU A 479 -3.05 34.14 21.07
CA LEU A 479 -4.34 34.82 21.24
C LEU A 479 -4.40 36.22 20.59
N GLU A 480 -3.36 36.67 19.88
CA GLU A 480 -3.27 38.04 19.34
C GLU A 480 -4.29 38.34 18.23
N ASN A 481 -4.62 37.36 17.38
CA ASN A 481 -5.41 37.55 16.15
C ASN A 481 -6.79 36.87 16.19
N ARG A 482 -7.27 36.42 17.35
CA ARG A 482 -8.54 35.68 17.49
C ARG A 482 -9.57 36.50 18.26
N LYS A 483 -10.85 36.39 17.89
CA LYS A 483 -11.97 36.86 18.73
C LYS A 483 -11.90 36.13 20.08
N ILE A 484 -11.47 36.84 21.12
CA ILE A 484 -11.42 36.33 22.49
C ILE A 484 -12.86 36.28 23.01
N SER A 485 -13.29 35.14 23.54
CA SER A 485 -14.66 35.05 24.07
C SER A 485 -14.81 35.86 25.36
N PRO A 486 -16.05 36.23 25.76
CA PRO A 486 -16.31 36.92 27.03
C PRO A 486 -15.76 36.17 28.24
N LEU A 487 -15.77 34.82 28.19
CA LEU A 487 -15.31 33.95 29.26
C LEU A 487 -13.78 34.03 29.43
N VAL A 488 -13.02 34.00 28.33
CA VAL A 488 -11.56 34.16 28.34
C VAL A 488 -11.17 35.59 28.73
N SER A 489 -11.95 36.58 28.29
CA SER A 489 -11.72 38.00 28.64
C SER A 489 -11.92 38.25 30.14
N ARG A 490 -12.93 37.63 30.76
CA ARG A 490 -13.15 37.70 32.20
C ARG A 490 -12.01 37.03 32.98
N PHE A 491 -11.53 35.88 32.52
CA PHE A 491 -10.38 35.21 33.12
C PHE A 491 -9.12 36.09 33.08
N ILE A 492 -8.83 36.73 31.94
CA ILE A 492 -7.69 37.66 31.80
C ILE A 492 -7.80 38.85 32.75
N LYS A 493 -9.01 39.36 33.04
CA LYS A 493 -9.21 40.44 34.01
C LYS A 493 -8.99 40.00 35.47
N MET A 494 -9.25 38.73 35.79
CA MET A 494 -9.06 38.21 37.15
C MET A 494 -7.58 37.99 37.50
N ILE A 495 -6.72 37.83 36.50
CA ILE A 495 -5.27 37.66 36.67
C ILE A 495 -4.48 38.99 36.55
N ASP A 496 -5.18 40.12 36.37
CA ASP A 496 -4.62 41.48 36.22
C ASP A 496 -4.68 42.29 37.54
N ILE A 497 -4.88 41.60 38.67
CA ILE A 497 -4.82 42.11 40.05
C ILE A 497 -3.58 41.50 40.70
#